data_AF-A0A3E5FMX6-F1
#
_entry.id   AF-A0A3E5FMX6-F1
#
_cell.length_a   1.000
_cell.length_b   1.000
_cell.length_c   1.000
_cell.angle_alpha   90.00
_cell.angle_beta   90.00
_cell.angle_gamma   90.00
#
_symmetry.space_group_name_H-M   'P 1'
#
loop_
_entity.id
_entity.type
_entity.pdbx_description
1 polymer ?
#
loop_
_entity_poly.entity_id
_entity_poly.type
_entity_poly.pdbx_seq_one_letter_code
_entity_poly.pdbx_strand_id
1 'polypeptide(L)' 'MIKVAIVDDEQAICDKIKNILLKFDDIRTYTYNSLSLLDQEYDFILLDIEMPDYDGIEYSKKHLDQKIIFGTMSRKSTS' A
#
# COMPACT_ATOMS: atom_id res chain seq x y z
N MET A 1 9.86 -14.50 -7.14
CA MET A 1 10.07 -13.30 -6.31
C MET A 1 8.81 -12.45 -6.41
N ILE A 2 8.09 -12.33 -5.29
CA ILE A 2 6.79 -11.67 -5.15
C ILE A 2 7.03 -10.17 -5.07
N LYS A 3 6.39 -9.38 -5.95
CA LYS A 3 6.46 -7.92 -5.95
C LYS A 3 5.28 -7.35 -5.18
N VAL A 4 5.57 -6.57 -4.15
CA VAL A 4 4.56 -5.91 -3.30
C VAL A 4 4.72 -4.41 -3.40
N ALA A 5 3.68 -3.71 -3.85
CA ALA A 5 3.58 -2.26 -3.72
C ALA A 5 2.97 -1.90 -2.36
N ILE A 6 3.50 -0.88 -1.72
CA ILE A 6 3.01 -0.29 -0.47
C ILE A 6 2.67 1.16 -0.80
N VAL A 7 1.41 1.55 -0.65
CA VAL A 7 0.90 2.86 -1.02
C VAL A 7 0.19 3.49 0.17
N ASP A 8 0.80 4.54 0.72
CA ASP A 8 0.34 5.25 1.91
C ASP A 8 0.99 6.65 1.89
N ASP A 9 0.24 7.72 2.14
CA ASP A 9 0.77 9.09 2.12
C ASP A 9 1.73 9.36 3.29
N GLU A 10 1.66 8.57 4.36
CA GLU A 10 2.60 8.60 5.47
C GLU A 10 3.83 7.70 5.18
N GLN A 11 4.94 8.31 4.74
CA GLN A 11 6.20 7.58 4.48
C GLN A 11 6.67 6.72 5.66
N ALA A 12 6.41 7.16 6.89
CA ALA A 12 6.75 6.40 8.11
C ALA A 12 5.99 5.06 8.21
N ILE A 13 4.77 4.97 7.68
CA ILE A 13 4.01 3.72 7.59
C ILE A 13 4.60 2.83 6.51
N CYS A 14 4.85 3.39 5.32
CA CYS A 14 5.53 2.70 4.23
C CYS A 14 6.84 2.02 4.69
N ASP A 15 7.69 2.75 5.40
CA ASP A 15 8.98 2.25 5.88
C ASP A 15 8.82 1.14 6.94
N LYS A 16 7.84 1.25 7.84
CA LYS A 16 7.54 0.20 8.83
C LYS A 16 7.11 -1.10 8.14
N ILE A 17 6.18 -1.02 7.20
CA ILE A 17 5.69 -2.17 6.45
C ILE A 17 6.83 -2.79 5.65
N LYS A 18 7.62 -1.96 4.95
CA LYS A 18 8.81 -2.39 4.20
C LYS A 18 9.78 -3.17 5.09
N ASN A 19 10.11 -2.65 6.28
CA ASN A 19 11.02 -3.31 7.21
C ASN A 19 10.50 -4.66 7.74
N ILE A 20 9.17 -4.83 7.83
CA ILE A 20 8.57 -6.12 8.18
C ILE A 20 8.70 -7.10 7.01
N LEU A 21 8.39 -6.65 5.80
CA LEU A 21 8.39 -7.48 4.59
C LEU A 21 9.81 -7.85 4.11
N LEU A 22 10.82 -7.03 4.38
CA LEU A 22 12.22 -7.32 4.09
C LEU A 22 12.78 -8.55 4.84
N LYS A 23 12.05 -9.06 5.84
CA LYS A 23 12.41 -10.30 6.56
C LYS A 23 12.13 -11.57 5.75
N PHE A 24 11.48 -11.45 4.60
CA PHE A 24 11.15 -12.55 3.73
C PHE A 24 11.97 -12.45 2.43
N ASP A 25 12.81 -13.45 2.16
CA ASP A 25 13.77 -13.42 1.04
C ASP A 25 13.09 -13.41 -0.33
N ASP A 26 11.87 -13.93 -0.43
CA ASP A 26 11.11 -14.01 -1.67
C ASP A 26 10.29 -12.75 -2.00
N ILE A 27 10.29 -11.74 -1.12
CA ILE A 27 9.48 -10.52 -1.26
C ILE A 27 10.35 -9.35 -1.68
N ARG A 28 9.96 -8.69 -2.77
CA ARG A 28 10.51 -7.40 -3.20
C ARG A 28 9.47 -6.31 -3.01
N THR A 29 9.82 -5.31 -2.20
CA THR A 29 8.91 -4.22 -1.82
C THR A 29 9.20 -2.93 -2.58
N TYR A 30 8.14 -2.20 -2.90
CA TYR A 30 8.17 -0.88 -3.52
C TYR A 30 7.23 0.03 -2.72
N THR A 31 7.67 1.24 -2.39
CA THR A 31 6.91 2.19 -1.57
C THR A 31 6.55 3.41 -2.39
N TYR A 32 5.30 3.85 -2.31
CA TYR A 32 4.77 5.01 -3.00
C TYR A 32 3.92 5.83 -2.04
N ASN A 33 3.99 7.15 -2.15
CA ASN A 33 3.12 8.06 -1.39
C ASN A 33 1.83 8.42 -2.15
N SER A 34 1.65 7.87 -3.36
CA SER A 34 0.48 8.12 -4.20
C SER A 34 0.29 6.97 -5.18
N LEU A 35 -0.97 6.60 -5.43
CA LEU A 35 -1.36 5.61 -6.44
C LEU A 35 -0.94 6.00 -7.86
N SER A 36 -0.82 7.30 -8.14
CA SER A 36 -0.42 7.81 -9.46
C SER A 36 1.02 7.47 -9.85
N LEU A 37 1.84 7.07 -8.88
CA LEU A 37 3.25 6.72 -9.07
C LEU A 37 3.48 5.23 -9.37
N LEU A 38 2.42 4.41 -9.36
CA LEU A 38 2.52 3.00 -9.73
C LEU A 38 2.90 2.90 -11.22
N ASP A 39 4.07 2.32 -11.49
CA ASP A 39 4.70 2.31 -12.82
C ASP A 39 4.79 0.93 -13.46
N GLN A 40 4.32 -0.11 -12.76
CA GLN A 40 4.40 -1.50 -13.16
C GLN A 40 3.31 -2.34 -12.48
N GLU A 41 3.21 -3.61 -12.88
CA GLU A 41 2.32 -4.57 -12.23
C GLU A 41 2.95 -5.17 -10.97
N TYR A 42 2.12 -5.42 -9.95
CA TYR A 42 2.51 -6.04 -8.68
C TYR A 42 1.66 -7.26 -8.39
N ASP A 43 2.23 -8.23 -7.68
CA ASP A 43 1.49 -9.41 -7.23
C ASP A 43 0.50 -9.05 -6.12
N PHE A 44 0.85 -8.07 -5.29
CA PHE A 44 0.00 -7.51 -4.24
C PHE A 44 0.23 -6.00 -4.10
N ILE A 45 -0.84 -5.28 -3.75
CA ILE A 45 -0.80 -3.86 -3.41
C ILE A 45 -1.36 -3.71 -1.99
N LEU A 46 -0.51 -3.29 -1.06
CA LEU A 46 -0.91 -2.81 0.26
C LEU A 46 -1.29 -1.34 0.11
N LEU A 47 -2.57 -1.03 0.26
CA LEU A 47 -3.14 0.29 -0.03
C LEU A 47 -3.80 0.88 1.21
N ASP A 48 -3.43 2.10 1.59
CA ASP A 48 -4.21 2.85 2.57
C ASP A 48 -5.56 3.31 1.98
N ILE A 49 -6.58 3.30 2.82
CA ILE A 49 -7.94 3.69 2.42
C ILE A 49 -8.10 5.22 2.39
N GLU A 50 -7.47 5.93 3.32
CA GLU A 50 -7.69 7.34 3.60
C GLU A 50 -6.52 8.22 3.14
N MET A 51 -6.28 8.30 1.83
CA MET A 51 -5.30 9.23 1.29
C MET A 51 -5.94 10.57 0.89
N PRO A 52 -5.22 11.71 1.01
CA PRO A 52 -5.73 13.04 0.65
C PRO A 52 -6.01 13.19 -0.86
N ASP A 53 -5.25 12.49 -1.70
CA ASP A 53 -5.29 12.65 -3.17
C ASP A 53 -6.20 11.64 -3.87
N TYR A 54 -6.50 10.50 -3.24
CA TYR A 54 -7.20 9.38 -3.89
C TYR A 54 -7.95 8.50 -2.89
N ASP A 55 -9.19 8.13 -3.22
CA ASP A 55 -9.96 7.13 -2.46
C ASP A 55 -9.50 5.72 -2.87
N GLY A 56 -8.90 4.99 -1.94
CA GLY A 56 -8.39 3.63 -2.18
C GLY A 56 -9.48 2.63 -2.56
N ILE A 57 -10.73 2.86 -2.13
CA ILE A 57 -11.88 2.03 -2.48
C ILE A 57 -12.29 2.27 -3.93
N GLU A 58 -12.38 3.52 -4.37
CA GLU A 58 -12.62 3.89 -5.78
C GLU A 58 -11.58 3.25 -6.71
N TYR A 59 -10.31 3.31 -6.33
CA TYR A 59 -9.23 2.68 -7.09
C TYR A 59 -9.44 1.16 -7.22
N SER A 60 -9.74 0.47 -6.12
CA SER A 60 -9.94 -0.99 -6.15
C SER A 60 -11.10 -1.44 -7.03
N LYS A 61 -12.20 -0.66 -7.08
CA LYS A 61 -13.36 -0.96 -7.93
C LYS A 61 -13.02 -0.92 -9.42
N LYS A 62 -12.04 -0.09 -9.80
CA LYS A 62 -11.57 0.05 -11.18
C LYS A 62 -10.50 -0.99 -11.55
N HIS A 63 -9.89 -1.65 -10.56
CA HIS A 63 -8.78 -2.58 -10.73
C HIS A 63 -9.06 -3.93 -10.03
N LEU A 64 -10.18 -4.56 -10.38
CA LEU A 64 -10.62 -5.85 -9.80
C LEU A 64 -9.69 -7.04 -10.14
N ASP A 65 -8.86 -6.87 -11.14
CA ASP A 65 -7.80 -7.79 -11.56
C ASP A 65 -6.58 -7.76 -10.62
N GLN A 66 -6.40 -6.67 -9.86
CA GLN A 66 -5.30 -6.49 -8.92
C GLN A 66 -5.62 -7.09 -7.54
N LYS A 67 -4.62 -7.70 -6.90
CA LYS A 67 -4.76 -8.20 -5.53
C LYS A 67 -4.44 -7.08 -4.54
N ILE A 68 -5.48 -6.36 -4.14
CA ILE A 68 -5.38 -5.23 -3.21
C ILE A 68 -5.71 -5.69 -1.79
N ILE A 69 -4.87 -5.31 -0.84
CA ILE A 69 -5.07 -5.51 0.59
C ILE A 69 -5.10 -4.13 1.22
N PHE A 70 -6.20 -3.82 1.92
CA PHE A 70 -6.34 -2.54 2.57
C PHE A 70 -5.63 -2.52 3.92
N GLY A 71 -4.73 -1.55 4.08
CA GLY A 71 -4.24 -1.11 5.39
C GLY A 71 -5.13 0.02 5.88
N THR A 72 -5.51 0.00 7.15
CA THR A 72 -6.11 1.18 7.79
C THR A 72 -5.67 1.21 9.24
N MET A 73 -5.22 2.37 9.68
CA MET A 73 -4.87 2.59 11.07
C MET A 73 -6.11 3.06 11.83
N SER A 74 -6.52 2.32 12.86
CA SER A 74 -7.50 2.82 13.81
C SER A 74 -6.90 4.04 14.53
N ARG A 75 -7.32 5.25 14.13
CA ARG A 75 -7.02 6.47 14.88
C ARG A 75 -7.67 6.31 16.25
N LYS A 76 -6.89 5.95 17.27
CA LYS A 76 -7.36 6.07 18.65
C LYS A 76 -7.69 7.54 18.85
N SER A 77 -8.98 7.85 18.99
CA SER A 77 -9.46 9.12 19.54
C SER A 77 -8.73 9.34 20.87
N THR A 78 -7.69 10.17 20.86
CA THR A 78 -7.19 10.79 22.09
C THR A 78 -8.26 11.76 22.55
N SER A 79 -9.15 11.24 23.38
CA SER A 79 -10.01 12.01 24.28
C SER A 79 -9.18 12.60 25.42
#